data_AF-A0A8X6FHD6-F1
#
_entry.id   AF-A0A8X6FHD6-F1
#
_cell.length_a   1.000
_cell.length_b   1.000
_cell.length_c   1.000
_cell.angle_alpha   90.00
_cell.angle_beta   90.00
_cell.angle_gamma   90.00
#
_symmetry.space_group_name_H-M   'P 1'
#
loop_
_entity.id
_entity.type
_entity.pdbx_description
1 polymer ?
#
loop_
_entity_poly.entity_id
_entity_poly.type
_entity_poly.pdbx_seq_one_letter_code
_entity_poly.pdbx_strand_id
1 'polypeptide(L)'
;MGLILSGIAGCDIVTQITAFGLTMAFGGFWYCSYMISYLDMSPEYAGTLIGIASTVSGVTGFLTPIFVGALTNKKPTFGQWRIVFGVTIILLILNAIVYQFFTTADRQNWDDDHHTERVKRWREYVRRFFSNEQKRTKEKENDSK
;
A
#
# COMPACT_ATOMS: atom_id res chain seq x y z
N MET A 1 10.85 8.79 -9.02
CA MET A 1 11.01 10.24 -9.29
C MET A 1 12.21 10.87 -8.59
N GLY A 2 12.49 10.58 -7.31
CA GLY A 2 13.68 11.13 -6.61
C GLY A 2 15.04 10.83 -7.24
N LEU A 3 15.22 9.67 -7.89
CA LEU A 3 16.48 9.29 -8.55
C LEU A 3 16.85 10.19 -9.74
N ILE A 4 15.84 10.62 -10.52
CA ILE A 4 16.06 11.51 -11.67
C ILE A 4 16.48 12.90 -11.17
N LEU A 5 15.84 13.41 -10.12
CA LEU A 5 16.22 14.67 -9.47
C LEU A 5 17.63 14.61 -8.88
N SER A 6 18.02 13.50 -8.24
CA SER A 6 19.38 13.35 -7.70
C SER A 6 20.48 13.27 -8.75
N GLY A 7 20.15 12.87 -9.99
CA GLY A 7 21.09 12.81 -11.10
C GLY A 7 21.28 14.15 -11.82
N ILE A 8 20.33 15.09 -11.68
CA ILE A 8 20.36 16.41 -12.33
C ILE A 8 20.74 17.51 -11.33
N ALA A 9 20.35 17.36 -10.06
CA ALA A 9 20.77 18.22 -8.98
C ALA A 9 22.23 17.93 -8.66
N GLY A 10 23.12 18.83 -9.06
CA GLY A 10 24.54 18.79 -8.71
C GLY A 10 24.78 18.95 -7.20
N CYS A 11 25.97 19.42 -6.83
CA CYS A 11 26.51 19.41 -5.47
C CYS A 11 25.81 20.32 -4.42
N ASP A 12 24.56 20.74 -4.66
CA ASP A 12 23.78 21.55 -3.70
C ASP A 12 22.93 20.67 -2.77
N ILE A 13 23.26 20.73 -1.48
CA ILE A 13 22.65 19.91 -0.44
C ILE A 13 21.18 20.28 -0.18
N VAL A 14 20.80 21.55 -0.37
CA VAL A 14 19.44 22.04 -0.08
C VAL A 14 18.45 21.48 -1.11
N THR A 15 18.80 21.52 -2.39
CA THR A 15 18.00 20.93 -3.48
C THR A 15 17.84 19.42 -3.30
N GLN A 16 18.89 18.73 -2.82
CA GLN A 16 18.84 17.29 -2.62
C GLN A 16 17.94 16.89 -1.44
N ILE A 17 18.03 17.60 -0.29
CA ILE A 17 17.18 17.33 0.88
C ILE A 17 15.71 17.59 0.56
N THR A 18 15.41 18.70 -0.10
CA THR A 18 14.02 19.04 -0.48
C THR A 18 13.45 18.03 -1.49
N ALA A 19 14.24 17.59 -2.47
CA ALA A 19 13.83 16.54 -3.41
C ALA A 19 13.58 15.18 -2.73
N PHE A 20 14.41 14.78 -1.76
CA PHE A 20 14.19 13.56 -0.98
C PHE A 20 12.95 13.67 -0.09
N GLY A 21 12.77 14.80 0.59
CA GLY A 21 11.58 15.05 1.42
C GLY A 21 10.29 14.98 0.60
N LEU A 22 10.28 15.61 -0.58
CA LEU A 22 9.15 15.55 -1.50
C LEU A 22 8.88 14.11 -1.97
N THR A 23 9.93 13.37 -2.33
CA THR A 23 9.82 11.97 -2.77
C THR A 23 9.21 11.08 -1.67
N MET A 24 9.60 11.28 -0.41
CA MET A 24 9.04 10.53 0.72
C MET A 24 7.56 10.88 0.96
N ALA A 25 7.18 12.14 0.81
CA ALA A 25 5.78 12.57 0.90
C ALA A 25 4.91 11.89 -0.19
N PHE A 26 5.38 11.87 -1.44
CA PHE A 26 4.71 11.14 -2.52
C PHE A 26 4.69 9.62 -2.29
N GLY A 27 5.71 9.07 -1.63
CA GLY A 27 5.73 7.65 -1.22
C GLY A 27 4.60 7.28 -0.27
N GLY A 28 4.27 8.18 0.69
CA GLY A 28 3.13 7.99 1.58
C GLY A 28 1.80 7.97 0.83
N PHE A 29 1.61 8.87 -0.14
CA PHE A 29 0.40 8.89 -0.97
C PHE A 29 0.23 7.59 -1.76
N TRP A 30 1.31 7.10 -2.37
CA TRP A 30 1.30 5.83 -3.10
C TRP A 30 0.91 4.65 -2.20
N TYR A 31 1.47 4.57 -1.00
CA TYR A 31 1.19 3.47 -0.07
C TYR A 31 -0.28 3.42 0.37
N CYS A 32 -0.90 4.58 0.63
CA CYS A 32 -2.32 4.66 0.97
C CYS A 32 -3.21 4.18 -0.18
N SER A 33 -2.91 4.59 -1.41
CA SER A 33 -3.64 4.16 -2.62
C SER A 33 -3.58 2.64 -2.81
N TYR A 34 -2.37 2.07 -2.64
CA TYR A 34 -2.15 0.63 -2.70
C TYR A 34 -3.03 -0.13 -1.70
N MET A 35 -3.06 0.28 -0.43
CA MET A 35 -3.82 -0.42 0.61
C MET A 35 -5.34 -0.37 0.38
N ILE A 36 -5.85 0.78 -0.06
CA ILE A 36 -7.29 0.95 -0.33
C ILE A 36 -7.73 0.06 -1.50
N SER A 37 -6.89 -0.07 -2.54
CA SER A 37 -7.21 -0.88 -3.72
C SER A 37 -7.49 -2.35 -3.38
N TYR A 38 -6.79 -2.94 -2.40
CA TYR A 38 -7.07 -4.32 -1.95
C TYR A 38 -8.38 -4.44 -1.16
N LEU A 39 -8.69 -3.41 -0.37
CA LEU A 39 -9.94 -3.35 0.38
C LEU A 39 -11.15 -3.19 -0.56
N ASP A 40 -10.98 -2.46 -1.64
CA ASP A 40 -12.01 -2.26 -2.67
C ASP A 40 -12.24 -3.54 -3.48
N MET A 41 -11.18 -4.27 -3.84
CA MET A 41 -11.28 -5.54 -4.59
C MET A 41 -11.92 -6.68 -3.78
N SER A 42 -11.56 -6.83 -2.50
CA SER A 42 -12.15 -7.85 -1.60
C SER A 42 -11.93 -7.50 -0.12
N PRO A 43 -12.92 -6.94 0.60
CA PRO A 43 -12.77 -6.63 2.01
C PRO A 43 -12.68 -7.87 2.90
N GLU A 44 -13.20 -9.02 2.47
CA GLU A 44 -13.11 -10.30 3.20
C GLU A 44 -11.66 -10.84 3.21
N TYR A 45 -10.98 -10.74 2.06
CA TYR A 45 -9.67 -11.33 1.82
C TYR A 45 -8.51 -10.33 1.75
N ALA A 46 -8.78 -9.05 2.02
CA ALA A 46 -7.78 -7.97 1.95
C ALA A 46 -6.50 -8.30 2.73
N GLY A 47 -6.62 -8.86 3.95
CA GLY A 47 -5.44 -9.22 4.78
C GLY A 47 -4.57 -10.30 4.13
N THR A 48 -5.19 -11.32 3.55
CA THR A 48 -4.47 -12.40 2.85
C THR A 48 -3.83 -11.91 1.56
N LEU A 49 -4.54 -11.10 0.76
CA LEU A 49 -4.00 -10.49 -0.46
C LEU A 49 -2.81 -9.59 -0.17
N ILE A 50 -2.93 -8.70 0.82
CA ILE A 50 -1.84 -7.82 1.26
C ILE A 50 -0.66 -8.64 1.77
N GLY A 51 -0.92 -9.73 2.50
CA GLY A 51 0.12 -10.65 2.97
C GLY A 51 0.89 -11.29 1.82
N ILE A 52 0.19 -11.87 0.84
CA ILE A 52 0.81 -12.46 -0.36
C ILE A 52 1.64 -11.40 -1.11
N ALA A 53 1.06 -10.23 -1.37
CA ALA A 53 1.77 -9.17 -2.08
C ALA A 53 3.01 -8.67 -1.32
N SER A 54 2.97 -8.66 0.02
CA SER A 54 4.14 -8.33 0.85
C SER A 54 5.23 -9.40 0.78
N THR A 55 4.87 -10.69 0.68
CA THR A 55 5.86 -11.76 0.51
C THR A 55 6.57 -11.65 -0.84
N VAL A 56 5.84 -11.40 -1.93
CA VAL A 56 6.42 -11.18 -3.26
C VAL A 56 7.34 -9.96 -3.26
N SER A 57 6.92 -8.88 -2.59
CA SER A 57 7.74 -7.68 -2.40
C SER A 57 9.02 -7.98 -1.62
N GLY A 58 8.92 -8.78 -0.55
CA GLY A 58 10.07 -9.21 0.26
C GLY A 58 11.08 -10.03 -0.53
N VAL A 59 10.61 -11.00 -1.34
CA VAL A 59 11.48 -11.79 -2.23
C VAL A 59 12.17 -10.89 -3.25
N THR A 60 11.44 -9.94 -3.84
CA THR A 60 12.00 -8.97 -4.80
C THR A 60 13.07 -8.09 -4.13
N GLY A 61 12.81 -7.65 -2.89
CA GLY A 61 13.78 -6.89 -2.09
C GLY A 61 15.06 -7.67 -1.80
N PHE A 62 14.96 -8.98 -1.59
CA PHE A 62 16.11 -9.86 -1.41
C PHE A 62 16.91 -10.09 -2.70
N LEU A 63 16.23 -10.25 -3.84
CA LEU A 63 16.88 -10.48 -5.14
C LEU A 63 17.58 -9.23 -5.68
N THR A 64 17.09 -8.04 -5.36
CA THR A 64 17.61 -6.76 -5.85
C THR A 64 19.12 -6.56 -5.60
N PRO A 65 19.66 -6.68 -4.36
CA PRO A 65 21.10 -6.50 -4.11
C PRO A 65 21.96 -7.58 -4.77
N ILE A 66 21.44 -8.80 -4.95
CA ILE A 66 22.14 -9.88 -5.68
C ILE A 66 22.31 -9.48 -7.14
N PHE A 67 21.23 -9.01 -7.77
CA PHE A 67 21.25 -8.54 -9.16
C PHE A 67 22.17 -7.32 -9.35
N VAL A 68 22.04 -6.31 -8.49
CA VAL A 68 22.90 -5.11 -8.54
C VAL A 68 24.37 -5.48 -8.30
N GLY A 69 24.65 -6.38 -7.37
CA GLY A 69 25.99 -6.87 -7.09
C GLY A 69 26.63 -7.59 -8.28
N ALA A 70 25.85 -8.40 -9.00
CA ALA A 70 26.29 -9.07 -10.23
C ALA A 70 26.58 -8.05 -11.34
N LEU A 71 25.72 -7.05 -11.53
CA LEU A 71 25.88 -6.04 -12.58
C LEU A 71 27.08 -5.11 -12.34
N THR A 72 27.40 -4.86 -11.07
CA THR A 72 28.46 -3.93 -10.67
C THR A 72 29.84 -4.62 -10.54
N ASN A 73 29.95 -5.94 -10.74
CA ASN A 73 31.22 -6.70 -10.71
C ASN A 73 32.16 -6.30 -9.55
N LYS A 74 31.61 -5.98 -8.37
CA LYS A 74 32.31 -5.49 -7.18
C LYS A 74 33.15 -4.20 -7.37
N LYS A 75 32.97 -3.43 -8.44
CA LYS A 75 33.66 -2.16 -8.70
C LYS A 75 32.67 -1.05 -9.06
N PRO A 76 32.06 -0.39 -8.06
CA PRO A 76 31.03 0.63 -8.28
C PRO A 76 31.61 1.87 -8.98
N THR A 77 31.59 1.85 -10.30
CA THR A 77 31.97 2.97 -11.16
C THR A 77 30.72 3.67 -11.68
N PHE A 78 30.81 4.98 -11.92
CA PHE A 78 29.67 5.79 -12.41
C PHE A 78 29.04 5.23 -13.69
N GLY A 79 29.83 4.63 -14.58
CA GLY A 79 29.33 4.00 -15.81
C GLY A 79 28.43 2.79 -15.57
N GLN A 80 28.75 1.94 -14.59
CA GLN A 80 27.93 0.76 -14.26
C GLN A 80 26.62 1.14 -13.58
N TRP A 81 26.64 2.16 -12.72
CA TRP A 81 25.41 2.68 -12.10
C TRP A 81 24.43 3.26 -13.11
N ARG A 82 24.91 3.88 -14.21
CA ARG A 82 24.02 4.28 -15.33
C ARG A 82 23.30 3.10 -15.96
N ILE A 83 23.95 1.95 -16.09
CA ILE A 83 23.34 0.72 -16.60
C ILE A 83 22.29 0.21 -15.60
N VAL A 84 22.62 0.16 -14.31
CA VAL A 84 21.67 -0.24 -13.24
C VAL A 84 20.42 0.63 -13.30
N PHE A 85 20.58 1.96 -13.33
CA PHE A 85 19.44 2.87 -13.41
C PHE A 85 18.65 2.72 -14.72
N GLY A 86 19.31 2.49 -15.86
CA GLY A 86 18.65 2.23 -17.13
C GLY A 86 17.77 0.98 -17.09
N VAL A 87 18.29 -0.12 -16.53
CA VAL A 87 17.52 -1.36 -16.34
C VAL A 87 16.34 -1.14 -15.41
N THR A 88 16.53 -0.41 -14.30
CA THR A 88 15.43 -0.07 -13.37
C THR A 88 14.33 0.72 -14.05
N ILE A 89 14.65 1.69 -14.91
CA ILE A 89 13.64 2.47 -15.64
C ILE A 89 12.82 1.56 -16.58
N ILE A 90 13.48 0.66 -17.32
CA ILE A 90 12.80 -0.29 -18.21
C ILE A 90 11.86 -1.20 -17.40
N LEU A 91 12.33 -1.74 -16.27
CA LEU A 91 11.51 -2.59 -15.39
C LEU A 91 10.29 -1.85 -14.84
N LEU A 92 10.45 -0.57 -14.46
CA LEU A 92 9.33 0.24 -13.98
C LEU A 92 8.28 0.49 -15.07
N ILE A 93 8.71 0.76 -16.31
CA ILE A 93 7.78 0.94 -17.43
C ILE A 93 7.05 -0.37 -17.73
N LEU A 94 7.77 -1.50 -17.79
CA LEU A 94 7.16 -2.82 -17.99
C LEU A 94 6.15 -3.16 -16.89
N ASN A 95 6.50 -2.89 -15.62
CA ASN A 95 5.59 -3.10 -14.51
C ASN A 95 4.32 -2.24 -14.63
N ALA A 96 4.46 -0.96 -15.00
CA ALA A 96 3.33 -0.07 -15.22
C ALA A 96 2.41 -0.57 -16.34
N ILE A 97 2.98 -1.06 -17.44
CA ILE A 97 2.23 -1.65 -18.56
C ILE A 97 1.44 -2.87 -18.09
N VAL A 98 2.10 -3.81 -17.39
CA VAL A 98 1.44 -5.01 -16.85
C VAL A 98 0.33 -4.62 -15.88
N TYR A 99 0.60 -3.71 -14.95
CA TYR A 99 -0.42 -3.24 -14.01
C TYR A 99 -1.63 -2.63 -14.73
N GLN A 100 -1.40 -1.82 -15.76
CA GLN A 100 -2.48 -1.18 -16.52
C GLN A 100 -3.39 -2.18 -17.25
N PHE A 101 -2.83 -3.29 -17.73
CA PHE A 101 -3.59 -4.30 -18.48
C PHE A 101 -4.28 -5.33 -17.58
N PHE A 102 -3.69 -5.68 -16.44
CA PHE A 102 -4.15 -6.78 -15.59
C PHE A 102 -4.93 -6.35 -14.35
N THR A 103 -4.77 -5.10 -13.88
CA THR A 103 -5.51 -4.62 -12.71
C THR A 103 -6.94 -4.26 -13.09
N THR A 104 -7.89 -4.74 -12.31
CA THR A 104 -9.28 -4.26 -12.34
C THR A 104 -9.69 -3.73 -10.97
N ALA A 105 -10.57 -2.74 -10.96
CA ALA A 105 -11.09 -2.12 -9.74
C ALA A 105 -12.40 -2.77 -9.25
N ASP A 106 -12.96 -3.70 -10.02
CA ASP A 106 -14.23 -4.33 -9.69
C ASP A 106 -14.06 -5.40 -8.59
N ARG A 107 -15.10 -5.54 -7.75
CA ARG A 107 -15.18 -6.63 -6.77
C ARG A 107 -15.06 -7.97 -7.47
N GLN A 108 -14.18 -8.81 -6.94
CA GLN A 108 -13.95 -10.13 -7.52
C GLN A 108 -15.08 -11.10 -7.16
N ASN A 109 -15.43 -11.99 -8.08
CA ASN A 109 -16.56 -12.93 -7.95
C ASN A 109 -16.41 -13.98 -6.84
N TRP A 110 -15.20 -14.16 -6.31
CA TRP A 110 -14.88 -15.08 -5.22
C TRP A 110 -14.93 -14.39 -3.84
N ASP A 111 -15.29 -13.11 -3.79
CA ASP A 111 -15.53 -12.38 -2.55
C ASP A 111 -16.85 -12.85 -1.92
N ASP A 112 -16.76 -13.77 -0.96
CA ASP A 112 -17.90 -14.19 -0.15
C ASP A 112 -18.37 -13.03 0.75
N ASP A 113 -19.68 -12.82 0.92
CA ASP A 113 -20.22 -11.72 1.74
C ASP A 113 -20.30 -12.06 3.24
N HIS A 114 -19.74 -13.19 3.67
CA HIS A 114 -19.98 -13.75 5.01
C HIS A 114 -19.44 -12.85 6.15
N HIS A 115 -18.26 -12.26 6.02
CA HIS A 115 -17.74 -11.27 6.96
C HIS A 115 -18.57 -9.99 6.94
N THR A 116 -18.96 -9.51 5.76
CA THR A 116 -19.81 -8.31 5.63
C THR A 116 -21.12 -8.49 6.40
N GLU A 117 -21.77 -9.65 6.27
CA GLU A 117 -23.00 -9.98 6.99
C GLU A 117 -22.80 -10.11 8.51
N ARG A 118 -21.67 -10.69 8.94
CA ARG A 118 -21.31 -10.77 10.37
C ARG A 118 -21.12 -9.39 10.99
N VAL A 119 -20.43 -8.47 10.30
CA VAL A 119 -20.20 -7.10 10.76
C VAL A 119 -21.52 -6.31 10.79
N LYS A 120 -22.41 -6.48 9.79
CA LYS A 120 -23.75 -5.89 9.83
C LYS A 120 -24.55 -6.39 11.04
N ARG A 121 -24.58 -7.70 11.26
CA ARG A 121 -25.27 -8.33 12.40
C ARG A 121 -24.76 -7.80 13.74
N TRP A 122 -23.45 -7.72 13.91
CA TRP A 122 -22.85 -7.21 15.16
C TRP A 122 -23.16 -5.73 15.38
N ARG A 123 -23.10 -4.90 14.33
CA ARG A 123 -23.52 -3.50 14.39
C ARG A 123 -24.98 -3.34 14.79
N GLU A 124 -25.87 -4.18 14.26
CA GLU A 124 -27.28 -4.19 14.66
C GLU A 124 -27.47 -4.62 16.11
N TYR A 125 -26.79 -5.69 16.55
CA TYR A 125 -26.81 -6.15 17.94
C TYR A 125 -26.38 -5.04 18.89
N VAL A 126 -25.26 -4.37 18.63
CA VAL A 126 -24.74 -3.29 19.46
C VAL A 126 -25.69 -2.09 19.48
N ARG A 127 -26.24 -1.70 18.33
CA ARG A 127 -27.25 -0.63 18.26
C ARG A 127 -28.47 -0.96 19.12
N ARG A 128 -28.96 -2.20 19.07
CA ARG A 128 -30.09 -2.68 19.90
C ARG A 128 -29.73 -2.69 21.38
N PHE A 129 -28.53 -3.14 21.72
CA PHE A 129 -28.04 -3.16 23.09
C PHE A 129 -28.05 -1.76 23.72
N PHE A 130 -27.46 -0.77 23.05
CA PHE A 130 -27.46 0.62 23.52
C PHE A 130 -28.85 1.24 23.57
N SER A 131 -29.72 0.93 22.61
CA SER A 131 -31.12 1.38 22.64
C SER A 131 -31.87 0.85 23.86
N ASN A 132 -31.66 -0.42 24.22
CA ASN A 132 -32.28 -1.04 25.40
C ASN A 132 -31.70 -0.50 26.71
N GLU A 133 -30.39 -0.29 26.79
CA GLU A 133 -29.73 0.40 27.91
C GLU A 133 -30.37 1.76 28.19
N GLN A 134 -30.49 2.62 27.18
CA GLN A 134 -31.10 3.95 27.35
C GLN A 134 -32.55 3.89 27.83
N LYS A 135 -33.34 2.94 27.33
CA LYS A 135 -34.72 2.76 27.79
C LYS A 135 -34.77 2.41 29.28
N ARG A 136 -33.94 1.45 29.72
CA ARG A 136 -33.85 1.07 31.14
C ARG A 136 -33.43 2.22 32.04
N THR A 137 -32.50 3.06 31.60
CA THR A 137 -32.06 4.22 32.39
C THR A 137 -33.18 5.25 32.54
N LYS A 138 -33.94 5.52 31.48
CA LYS A 138 -35.09 6.43 31.52
C LYS A 138 -36.23 5.91 32.39
N GLU A 139 -36.47 4.60 32.37
CA GLU A 139 -37.49 3.94 33.20
C GLU A 139 -37.15 4.06 34.70
N LYS A 140 -35.88 3.84 35.07
CA LYS A 140 -35.40 4.07 36.45
C LYS A 140 -35.46 5.53 36.90
N GLU A 141 -35.24 6.48 36.00
CA GLU A 141 -35.34 7.92 36.33
C GLU A 141 -36.80 8.34 36.54
N ASN A 142 -37.73 7.78 35.77
CA ASN A 142 -39.17 8.01 35.96
C ASN A 142 -39.70 7.35 37.24
N ASP A 143 -39.22 6.16 37.61
CA ASP A 143 -39.62 5.49 38.86
C ASP A 143 -39.06 6.19 40.12
N SER A 144 -38.05 7.04 39.97
CA SER A 144 -37.43 7.78 41.07
C SER A 144 -38.03 9.18 41.29
N LYS A 145 -38.95 9.64 40.44
CA LYS A 145 -39.65 10.93 40.54
C LYS A 145 -41.07 10.75 41.06
#